data_AF-A0AAE1HGJ9-F1
#
_entry.id   AF-A0AAE1HGJ9-F1
#
_cell.length_a   1.000
_cell.length_b   1.000
_cell.length_c   1.000
_cell.angle_alpha   90.00
_cell.angle_beta   90.00
_cell.angle_gamma   90.00
#
_symmetry.space_group_name_H-M   'P 1'
#
loop_
_entity.id
_entity.type
_entity.pdbx_description
1 polymer ?
#
loop_
_entity_poly.entity_id
_entity_poly.type
_entity_poly.pdbx_seq_one_letter_code
_entity_poly.pdbx_strand_id
1 'polypeptide(L)'
;MEPTMAQLKRELEAAKKSLEDRERELATKDKDIVALTAAKLALEGVHKAGDRVSAHLPLFWRDRPVLWFAQAESHFSSSGITQDSKKYHCVVSHLDSSTSAEVEDIILGPSADRTYANLKKALTDRLSDSEQKRIKKLLSEAEMGDEKPSQFSRNLRSLAGSSNAVNETLLKQLWLERLPRTATAVLSSHTGLDLNALAAIADSIVECAPDTPLAIRAVRNREEPDVTRLVFNTLQELKQQIASLRIVTPRPNERPSRARSQDRFRDNRNSQSRVRENSRTPARPVRENGLCWYHNRYGPKATKCTEPCSFHLGNATGNQ
;
A
#
# COMPACT_ATOMS: atom_id res chain seq x y z
N MET A 1 28.28 95.07 -10.72
CA MET A 1 29.67 94.81 -11.14
C MET A 1 29.68 93.47 -11.84
N GLU A 2 29.74 93.45 -13.16
CA GLU A 2 29.80 92.19 -13.91
C GLU A 2 31.19 91.57 -13.76
N PRO A 3 31.31 90.25 -13.52
CA PRO A 3 32.59 89.60 -13.41
C PRO A 3 33.33 89.70 -14.76
N THR A 4 34.58 90.12 -14.71
CA THR A 4 35.41 90.25 -15.91
C THR A 4 35.66 88.88 -16.54
N MET A 5 35.77 88.82 -17.87
CA MET A 5 36.06 87.56 -18.60
C MET A 5 37.28 86.79 -18.05
N ALA A 6 38.25 87.49 -17.42
CA ALA A 6 39.39 86.86 -16.77
C ALA A 6 39.03 86.13 -15.46
N GLN A 7 38.07 86.64 -14.69
CA GLN A 7 37.57 86.00 -13.47
C GLN A 7 36.80 84.72 -13.82
N LEU A 8 35.89 84.79 -14.80
CA LEU A 8 35.13 83.62 -15.25
C LEU A 8 36.03 82.51 -15.82
N LYS A 9 37.11 82.86 -16.54
CA LYS A 9 38.09 81.88 -17.02
C LYS A 9 38.83 81.17 -15.88
N ARG A 10 39.20 81.88 -14.82
CA ARG A 10 39.86 81.28 -13.65
C ARG A 10 38.90 80.38 -12.87
N GLU A 11 37.66 80.80 -12.70
CA GLU A 11 36.63 80.01 -12.04
C GLU A 11 36.33 78.73 -12.84
N LEU A 12 36.23 78.82 -14.17
CA LEU A 12 36.06 77.65 -15.04
C LEU A 12 37.22 76.66 -14.90
N GLU A 13 38.46 77.15 -14.89
CA GLU A 13 39.63 76.29 -14.79
C GLU A 13 39.76 75.64 -13.39
N ALA A 14 39.41 76.38 -12.34
CA ALA A 14 39.31 75.83 -10.99
C ALA A 14 38.22 74.75 -10.88
N ALA A 15 37.06 74.97 -11.50
CA ALA A 15 35.96 74.00 -11.53
C ALA A 15 36.34 72.72 -12.31
N LYS A 16 37.03 72.85 -13.44
CA LYS A 16 37.55 71.69 -14.20
C LYS A 16 38.52 70.86 -13.37
N LYS A 17 39.48 71.51 -12.71
CA LYS A 17 40.45 70.82 -11.85
C LYS A 17 39.74 70.10 -10.69
N SER A 18 38.76 70.75 -10.07
CA SER A 18 37.94 70.12 -9.03
C SER A 18 37.14 68.91 -9.53
N LEU A 19 36.72 68.92 -10.80
CA LEU A 19 36.00 67.82 -11.43
C LEU A 19 36.95 66.63 -11.69
N GLU A 20 38.14 66.89 -12.25
CA GLU A 20 39.17 65.87 -12.46
C GLU A 20 39.59 65.18 -11.16
N ASP A 21 39.76 65.95 -10.07
CA ASP A 21 40.11 65.39 -8.76
C ASP A 21 38.99 64.48 -8.21
N ARG A 22 37.72 64.85 -8.44
CA ARG A 22 36.57 64.04 -8.04
C ARG A 22 36.41 62.78 -8.89
N GLU A 23 36.75 62.82 -10.18
CA GLU A 23 36.81 61.63 -11.04
C GLU A 23 37.90 60.65 -10.60
N ARG A 24 39.08 61.15 -10.21
CA ARG A 24 40.14 60.31 -9.63
C ARG A 24 39.68 59.63 -8.33
N GLU A 25 38.99 60.36 -7.47
CA GLU A 25 38.43 59.81 -6.23
C GLU A 25 37.39 58.71 -6.50
N LEU A 26 36.48 58.93 -7.47
CA LEU A 26 35.51 57.90 -7.88
C LEU A 26 36.19 56.66 -8.44
N ALA A 27 37.23 56.82 -9.26
CA ALA A 27 38.00 55.70 -9.80
C ALA A 27 38.70 54.86 -8.71
N THR A 28 39.10 55.48 -7.58
CA THR A 28 39.63 54.73 -6.44
C THR A 28 38.53 53.95 -5.71
N LYS A 29 37.36 54.54 -5.50
CA LYS A 29 36.22 53.87 -4.87
C LYS A 29 35.71 52.69 -5.70
N ASP A 30 35.70 52.81 -7.02
CA ASP A 30 35.32 51.71 -7.91
C ASP A 30 36.30 50.53 -7.81
N LYS A 31 37.61 50.80 -7.71
CA LYS A 31 38.62 49.76 -7.47
C LYS A 31 38.41 49.06 -6.13
N ASP A 32 38.08 49.81 -5.09
CA ASP A 32 37.80 49.26 -3.75
C ASP A 32 36.51 48.42 -3.76
N ILE A 33 35.46 48.85 -4.47
CA ILE A 33 34.23 48.08 -4.64
C ILE A 33 34.50 46.77 -5.40
N VAL A 34 35.32 46.81 -6.45
CA VAL A 34 35.72 45.59 -7.18
C VAL A 34 36.52 44.66 -6.28
N ALA A 35 37.45 45.18 -5.48
CA ALA A 35 38.23 44.39 -4.53
C ALA A 35 37.35 43.77 -3.43
N LEU A 36 36.40 44.54 -2.87
CA LEU A 36 35.42 44.05 -1.90
C LEU A 36 34.47 43.01 -2.52
N THR A 37 34.07 43.19 -3.77
CA THR A 37 33.24 42.22 -4.50
C THR A 37 34.00 40.93 -4.77
N ALA A 38 35.28 41.01 -5.16
CA ALA A 38 36.15 39.85 -5.32
C ALA A 38 36.39 39.12 -3.98
N ALA A 39 36.60 39.86 -2.89
CA ALA A 39 36.73 39.30 -1.54
C ALA A 39 35.42 38.63 -1.07
N LYS A 40 34.26 39.23 -1.38
CA LYS A 40 32.95 38.64 -1.10
C LYS A 40 32.73 37.35 -1.88
N LEU A 41 33.08 37.31 -3.17
CA LEU A 41 33.02 36.09 -3.98
C LEU A 41 33.94 34.99 -3.44
N ALA A 42 35.12 35.34 -2.94
CA ALA A 42 36.03 34.40 -2.28
C ALA A 42 35.43 33.85 -0.96
N LEU A 43 34.78 34.70 -0.16
CA LEU A 43 34.11 34.29 1.09
C LEU A 43 32.84 33.47 0.85
N GLU A 44 32.06 33.78 -0.19
CA GLU A 44 30.89 32.99 -0.61
C GLU A 44 31.32 31.59 -1.14
N GLY A 45 32.48 31.50 -1.79
CA GLY A 45 33.11 30.23 -2.16
C GLY A 45 33.45 29.34 -0.96
N VAL A 46 33.83 29.95 0.17
CA VAL A 46 34.13 29.23 1.43
C VAL A 46 32.85 28.83 2.18
N HIS A 47 31.78 29.64 2.15
CA HIS A 47 30.51 29.30 2.80
C HIS A 47 29.70 28.23 2.04
N LYS A 48 29.81 28.14 0.71
CA LYS A 48 29.18 27.06 -0.08
C LYS A 48 29.80 25.67 0.17
N ALA A 49 30.97 25.59 0.79
CA ALA A 49 31.56 24.32 1.23
C ALA A 49 30.95 23.80 2.55
N GLY A 50 30.30 24.67 3.34
CA GLY A 50 29.79 24.36 4.68
C GLY A 50 28.31 23.95 4.75
N ASP A 51 27.54 24.08 3.66
CA ASP A 51 26.10 23.75 3.64
C ASP A 51 25.76 22.68 2.58
N ARG A 52 26.72 21.79 2.34
CA ARG A 52 26.39 20.50 1.72
C ARG A 52 25.61 19.73 2.78
N VAL A 53 24.29 19.66 2.60
CA VAL A 53 23.45 18.60 3.13
C VAL A 53 24.33 17.37 3.27
N SER A 54 24.61 16.96 4.50
CA SER A 54 25.38 15.79 4.82
C SER A 54 24.62 14.59 4.25
N ALA A 55 24.82 14.34 2.96
CA ALA A 55 24.28 13.23 2.20
C ALA A 55 25.04 12.00 2.68
N HIS A 56 24.71 11.56 3.89
CA HIS A 56 25.23 10.34 4.43
C HIS A 56 24.83 9.21 3.48
N LEU A 57 25.81 8.44 3.05
CA LEU A 57 25.57 7.33 2.15
C LEU A 57 24.72 6.29 2.90
N PRO A 58 23.60 5.81 2.34
CA PRO A 58 22.79 4.81 3.02
C PRO A 58 23.57 3.50 3.16
N LEU A 59 23.15 2.66 4.11
CA LEU A 59 23.65 1.28 4.20
C LEU A 59 23.50 0.57 2.85
N PHE A 60 24.41 -0.36 2.60
CA PHE A 60 24.49 -1.05 1.32
C PHE A 60 23.21 -1.84 0.99
N TRP A 61 22.73 -1.71 -0.26
CA TRP A 61 21.53 -2.39 -0.76
C TRP A 61 21.89 -3.68 -1.49
N ARG A 62 21.66 -4.84 -0.85
CA ARG A 62 21.88 -6.15 -1.49
C ARG A 62 20.97 -6.42 -2.68
N ASP A 63 19.74 -5.95 -2.63
CA ASP A 63 18.77 -6.21 -3.70
C ASP A 63 19.10 -5.43 -4.98
N ARG A 64 19.76 -4.28 -4.84
CA ARG A 64 20.11 -3.38 -5.96
C ARG A 64 21.51 -2.80 -5.81
N PRO A 65 22.56 -3.64 -5.91
CA PRO A 65 23.95 -3.23 -5.67
C PRO A 65 24.41 -2.17 -6.68
N VAL A 66 24.03 -2.32 -7.96
CA VAL A 66 24.41 -1.40 -9.05
C VAL A 66 23.89 0.03 -8.80
N LEU A 67 22.62 0.15 -8.37
CA LEU A 67 22.00 1.43 -8.10
C LEU A 67 22.67 2.13 -6.90
N TRP A 68 22.95 1.36 -5.84
CA TRP A 68 23.67 1.87 -4.68
C TRP A 68 25.05 2.41 -5.05
N PHE A 69 25.82 1.67 -5.87
CA PHE A 69 27.12 2.16 -6.34
C PHE A 69 27.03 3.42 -7.21
N ALA A 70 26.00 3.56 -8.05
CA ALA A 70 25.79 4.79 -8.82
C ALA A 70 25.53 6.00 -7.90
N GLN A 71 24.77 5.80 -6.82
CA GLN A 71 24.55 6.82 -5.80
C GLN A 71 25.83 7.11 -5.00
N ALA A 72 26.60 6.08 -4.64
CA ALA A 72 27.87 6.21 -3.95
C ALA A 72 28.90 6.99 -4.78
N GLU A 73 28.99 6.74 -6.09
CA GLU A 73 29.88 7.46 -7.01
C GLU A 73 29.49 8.93 -7.17
N SER A 74 28.19 9.21 -7.19
CA SER A 74 27.67 10.59 -7.19
C SER A 74 28.04 11.31 -5.90
N HIS A 75 27.93 10.63 -4.76
CA HIS A 75 28.38 11.14 -3.47
C HIS A 75 29.90 11.37 -3.41
N PHE A 76 30.71 10.40 -3.88
CA PHE A 76 32.17 10.56 -3.95
C PHE A 76 32.57 11.75 -4.82
N SER A 77 31.92 11.91 -5.97
CA SER A 77 32.18 13.01 -6.90
C SER A 77 31.81 14.35 -6.29
N SER A 78 30.67 14.41 -5.60
CA SER A 78 30.24 15.61 -4.89
C SER A 78 31.21 15.92 -3.75
N SER A 79 31.51 14.96 -2.88
CA SER A 79 32.38 15.13 -1.70
C SER A 79 33.88 15.23 -2.02
N GLY A 80 34.28 15.22 -3.30
CA GLY A 80 35.69 15.35 -3.72
C GLY A 80 36.55 14.13 -3.36
N ILE A 81 35.94 12.96 -3.14
CA ILE A 81 36.63 11.71 -2.81
C ILE A 81 37.12 11.09 -4.11
N THR A 82 38.36 11.43 -4.50
CA THR A 82 38.98 10.93 -5.73
C THR A 82 39.87 9.70 -5.51
N GLN A 83 40.45 9.58 -4.31
CA GLN A 83 41.39 8.50 -3.97
C GLN A 83 40.70 7.14 -3.84
N ASP A 84 41.19 6.14 -4.57
CA ASP A 84 40.62 4.78 -4.61
C ASP A 84 40.54 4.14 -3.21
N SER A 85 41.62 4.23 -2.43
CA SER A 85 41.66 3.75 -1.04
C SER A 85 40.58 4.39 -0.15
N LYS A 86 40.31 5.70 -0.30
CA LYS A 86 39.24 6.37 0.46
C LYS A 86 37.86 5.87 0.03
N LYS A 87 37.64 5.65 -1.28
CA LYS A 87 36.40 5.05 -1.78
C LYS A 87 36.22 3.64 -1.26
N TYR A 88 37.26 2.81 -1.30
CA TYR A 88 37.26 1.45 -0.76
C TYR A 88 36.87 1.43 0.72
N HIS A 89 37.58 2.20 1.57
CA HIS A 89 37.27 2.26 2.99
C HIS A 89 35.87 2.81 3.28
N CYS A 90 35.40 3.77 2.48
CA CYS A 90 34.05 4.28 2.59
C CYS A 90 33.01 3.21 2.23
N VAL A 91 33.20 2.43 1.17
CA VAL A 91 32.26 1.34 0.84
C VAL A 91 32.25 0.30 1.95
N VAL A 92 33.42 -0.16 2.39
CA VAL A 92 33.56 -1.17 3.46
C VAL A 92 32.86 -0.72 4.74
N SER A 93 32.89 0.57 5.10
CA SER A 93 32.21 1.08 6.30
C SER A 93 30.69 1.07 6.20
N HIS A 94 30.12 0.97 5.00
CA HIS A 94 28.66 0.94 4.77
C HIS A 94 28.15 -0.48 4.46
N LEU A 95 29.04 -1.49 4.44
CA LEU A 95 28.65 -2.90 4.34
C LEU A 95 28.22 -3.41 5.71
N ASP A 96 27.12 -4.15 5.74
CA ASP A 96 26.67 -4.85 6.94
C ASP A 96 27.34 -6.24 7.06
N SER A 97 27.20 -6.88 8.21
CA SER A 97 27.95 -8.10 8.54
C SER A 97 27.79 -9.22 7.51
N SER A 98 26.58 -9.46 7.00
CA SER A 98 26.39 -10.53 6.01
C SER A 98 26.93 -10.14 4.62
N THR A 99 26.97 -8.86 4.22
CA THR A 99 27.54 -8.45 2.94
C THR A 99 29.05 -8.49 3.01
N SER A 100 29.61 -8.08 4.15
CA SER A 100 31.04 -8.17 4.42
C SER A 100 31.54 -9.62 4.39
N ALA A 101 30.73 -10.58 4.86
CA ALA A 101 31.04 -12.01 4.74
C ALA A 101 31.11 -12.47 3.27
N GLU A 102 30.24 -11.96 2.40
CA GLU A 102 30.25 -12.29 0.96
C GLU A 102 31.49 -11.77 0.23
N VAL A 103 32.27 -10.84 0.80
CA VAL A 103 33.52 -10.30 0.23
C VAL A 103 34.69 -10.34 1.21
N GLU A 104 34.65 -11.27 2.16
CA GLU A 104 35.67 -11.42 3.20
C GLU A 104 37.07 -11.67 2.62
N ASP A 105 37.16 -12.46 1.55
CA ASP A 105 38.38 -12.73 0.79
C ASP A 105 39.03 -11.46 0.23
N ILE A 106 38.25 -10.44 -0.14
CA ILE A 106 38.74 -9.16 -0.64
C ILE A 106 39.10 -8.23 0.52
N ILE A 107 38.38 -8.30 1.63
CA ILE A 107 38.65 -7.46 2.82
C ILE A 107 39.91 -7.93 3.55
N LEU A 108 40.06 -9.23 3.73
CA LEU A 108 41.18 -9.85 4.45
C LEU A 108 42.34 -10.26 3.52
N GLY A 109 42.09 -10.36 2.22
CA GLY A 109 43.09 -10.72 1.22
C GLY A 109 44.25 -9.73 1.06
N PRO A 110 45.21 -10.04 0.17
CA PRO A 110 46.40 -9.22 -0.05
C PRO A 110 46.04 -7.81 -0.51
N SER A 111 46.84 -6.82 -0.12
CA SER A 111 46.56 -5.39 -0.36
C SER A 111 46.42 -5.01 -1.83
N ALA A 112 46.94 -5.83 -2.75
CA ALA A 112 46.80 -5.65 -4.20
C ALA A 112 45.33 -5.75 -4.67
N ASP A 113 44.51 -6.55 -3.98
CA ASP A 113 43.11 -6.78 -4.36
C ASP A 113 42.14 -5.79 -3.68
N ARG A 114 42.61 -5.02 -2.69
CA ARG A 114 41.83 -4.03 -1.92
C ARG A 114 41.61 -2.71 -2.66
N THR A 115 41.08 -2.83 -3.88
CA THR A 115 40.71 -1.68 -4.70
C THR A 115 39.20 -1.50 -4.73
N TYR A 116 38.74 -0.26 -4.90
CA TYR A 116 37.31 0.01 -5.04
C TYR A 116 36.72 -0.71 -6.27
N ALA A 117 37.47 -0.77 -7.36
CA ALA A 117 37.04 -1.44 -8.59
C ALA A 117 36.78 -2.94 -8.39
N ASN A 118 37.71 -3.65 -7.72
CA ASN A 118 37.57 -5.07 -7.43
C ASN A 118 36.40 -5.34 -6.47
N LEU A 119 36.29 -4.52 -5.42
CA LEU A 119 35.20 -4.63 -4.44
C LEU A 119 33.84 -4.39 -5.09
N LYS A 120 33.70 -3.34 -5.91
CA LYS A 120 32.48 -3.05 -6.67
C LYS A 120 32.11 -4.21 -7.59
N LYS A 121 33.08 -4.75 -8.33
CA LYS A 121 32.87 -5.88 -9.22
C LYS A 121 32.40 -7.11 -8.46
N ALA A 122 33.11 -7.51 -7.40
CA ALA A 122 32.77 -8.70 -6.63
C ALA A 122 31.41 -8.58 -5.93
N LEU A 123 31.09 -7.42 -5.34
CA LEU A 123 29.76 -7.18 -4.75
C LEU A 123 28.67 -7.22 -5.82
N THR A 124 28.91 -6.64 -6.99
CA THR A 124 27.95 -6.69 -8.08
C THR A 124 27.77 -8.12 -8.58
N ASP A 125 28.84 -8.89 -8.76
CA ASP A 125 28.78 -10.25 -9.32
C ASP A 125 28.17 -11.25 -8.33
N ARG A 126 28.54 -11.18 -7.03
CA ARG A 126 28.10 -12.13 -6.01
C ARG A 126 26.67 -11.87 -5.52
N LEU A 127 26.27 -10.59 -5.45
CA LEU A 127 24.94 -10.20 -4.98
C LEU A 127 23.94 -9.93 -6.11
N SER A 128 24.39 -9.85 -7.37
CA SER A 128 23.45 -9.85 -8.48
C SER A 128 22.66 -11.14 -8.43
N ASP A 129 21.34 -11.01 -8.32
CA ASP A 129 20.43 -12.14 -8.53
C ASP A 129 20.78 -12.81 -9.87
N SER A 130 20.91 -14.14 -9.84
CA SER A 130 21.08 -14.92 -11.07
C SER A 130 19.96 -14.58 -12.04
N GLU A 131 20.27 -14.59 -13.34
CA GLU A 131 19.29 -14.25 -14.39
C GLU A 131 17.99 -15.06 -14.23
N GLN A 132 18.12 -16.32 -13.82
CA GLN A 132 16.98 -17.21 -13.55
C GLN A 132 16.13 -16.77 -12.36
N LYS A 133 16.73 -16.31 -11.25
CA LYS A 133 15.99 -15.77 -10.10
C LYS A 133 15.27 -14.49 -10.49
N ARG A 134 15.93 -13.63 -11.26
CA ARG A 134 15.38 -12.37 -11.76
C ARG A 134 14.17 -12.60 -12.67
N ILE A 135 14.27 -13.53 -13.63
CA ILE A 135 13.16 -13.92 -14.50
C ILE A 135 12.02 -14.53 -13.69
N LYS A 136 12.32 -15.38 -12.70
CA LYS A 136 11.30 -15.93 -11.80
C LYS A 136 10.56 -14.82 -11.05
N LYS A 137 11.28 -13.91 -10.36
CA LYS A 137 10.67 -12.75 -9.67
C LYS A 137 9.79 -11.93 -10.62
N LEU A 138 10.27 -11.68 -11.84
CA LEU A 138 9.53 -10.95 -12.86
C LEU A 138 8.23 -11.67 -13.27
N LEU A 139 8.24 -13.00 -13.39
CA LEU A 139 7.07 -13.79 -13.78
C LEU A 139 6.09 -14.08 -12.63
N SER A 140 6.58 -14.22 -11.39
CA SER A 140 5.78 -14.67 -10.24
C SER A 140 5.49 -13.62 -9.18
N GLU A 141 6.34 -12.62 -8.98
CA GLU A 141 6.26 -11.67 -7.85
C GLU A 141 5.89 -10.24 -8.27
N ALA A 142 5.97 -9.92 -9.57
CA ALA A 142 5.64 -8.58 -10.05
C ALA A 142 4.11 -8.41 -10.24
N GLU A 143 3.44 -7.99 -9.17
CA GLU A 143 2.04 -7.53 -9.20
C GLU A 143 1.97 -6.00 -9.27
N MET A 144 0.99 -5.46 -10.00
CA MET A 144 0.78 -4.00 -10.09
C MET A 144 0.31 -3.41 -8.75
N GLY A 145 -0.50 -4.16 -7.98
CA GLY A 145 -1.11 -3.66 -6.76
C GLY A 145 -1.86 -2.33 -6.99
N ASP A 146 -1.58 -1.34 -6.13
CA ASP A 146 -2.09 0.04 -6.22
C ASP A 146 -1.12 1.00 -6.97
N GLU A 147 -0.04 0.49 -7.57
CA GLU A 147 0.93 1.33 -8.28
C GLU A 147 0.36 1.82 -9.62
N LYS A 148 0.77 3.02 -10.04
CA LYS A 148 0.41 3.52 -11.37
C LYS A 148 1.00 2.60 -12.46
N PRO A 149 0.29 2.36 -13.57
CA PRO A 149 0.82 1.63 -14.73
C PRO A 149 2.24 2.04 -15.16
N SER A 150 2.58 3.33 -15.12
CA SER A 150 3.92 3.84 -15.41
C SER A 150 4.99 3.56 -14.35
N GLN A 151 4.61 3.45 -13.08
CA GLN A 151 5.50 3.03 -12.02
C GLN A 151 5.79 1.53 -12.16
N PHE A 152 4.75 0.74 -12.42
CA PHE A 152 4.87 -0.70 -12.62
C PHE A 152 5.76 -1.05 -13.84
N SER A 153 5.64 -0.33 -14.96
CA SER A 153 6.51 -0.57 -16.13
C SER A 153 7.98 -0.27 -15.84
N ARG A 154 8.27 0.78 -15.06
CA ARG A 154 9.63 1.10 -14.61
C ARG A 154 10.16 0.06 -13.65
N ASN A 155 9.32 -0.43 -12.74
CA ASN A 155 9.68 -1.51 -11.82
C ASN A 155 10.03 -2.78 -12.60
N LEU A 156 9.19 -3.22 -13.55
CA LEU A 156 9.46 -4.36 -14.43
C LEU A 156 10.78 -4.19 -15.19
N ARG A 157 11.05 -3.01 -15.75
CA ARG A 157 12.32 -2.74 -16.45
C ARG A 157 13.52 -2.79 -15.49
N SER A 158 13.36 -2.30 -14.27
CA SER A 158 14.40 -2.37 -13.24
C SER A 158 14.69 -3.81 -12.80
N LEU A 159 13.63 -4.63 -12.69
CA LEU A 159 13.72 -6.05 -12.37
C LEU A 159 14.30 -6.83 -13.53
N ALA A 160 13.98 -6.54 -14.79
CA ALA A 160 14.61 -7.18 -15.94
C ALA A 160 16.12 -6.87 -16.01
N GLY A 161 16.54 -5.71 -15.50
CA GLY A 161 17.93 -5.24 -15.56
C GLY A 161 18.40 -5.00 -16.99
N SER A 162 19.69 -4.73 -17.18
CA SER A 162 20.30 -4.50 -18.50
C SER A 162 20.57 -5.77 -19.30
N SER A 163 20.11 -6.94 -18.85
CA SER A 163 20.36 -8.22 -19.53
C SER A 163 19.47 -8.37 -20.76
N ASN A 164 20.08 -8.71 -21.88
CA ASN A 164 19.46 -8.98 -23.18
C ASN A 164 18.51 -10.21 -23.19
N ALA A 165 18.28 -10.83 -22.02
CA ALA A 165 17.49 -12.03 -21.83
C ALA A 165 15.97 -11.78 -21.83
N VAL A 166 15.54 -10.57 -21.45
CA VAL A 166 14.12 -10.18 -21.45
C VAL A 166 13.90 -9.19 -22.59
N ASN A 167 13.36 -9.69 -23.69
CA ASN A 167 12.98 -8.85 -24.83
C ASN A 167 11.92 -7.83 -24.40
N GLU A 168 12.01 -6.62 -24.93
CA GLU A 168 11.04 -5.55 -24.64
C GLU A 168 9.61 -5.96 -25.02
N THR A 169 9.44 -6.82 -26.02
CA THR A 169 8.15 -7.43 -26.39
C THR A 169 7.57 -8.29 -25.26
N LEU A 170 8.39 -9.10 -24.60
CA LEU A 170 7.95 -9.97 -23.51
C LEU A 170 7.60 -9.13 -22.28
N LEU A 171 8.39 -8.09 -22.00
CA LEU A 171 8.12 -7.15 -20.91
C LEU A 171 6.82 -6.36 -21.15
N LYS A 172 6.56 -5.94 -22.40
CA LYS A 172 5.27 -5.35 -22.80
C LYS A 172 4.10 -6.32 -22.59
N GLN A 173 4.24 -7.58 -23.01
CA GLN A 173 3.19 -8.59 -22.84
C GLN A 173 2.89 -8.84 -21.37
N LEU A 174 3.92 -9.02 -20.54
CA LEU A 174 3.75 -9.21 -19.11
C LEU A 174 3.09 -8.00 -18.45
N TRP A 175 3.54 -6.79 -18.81
CA TRP A 175 2.96 -5.55 -18.30
C TRP A 175 1.47 -5.42 -18.68
N LEU A 176 1.10 -5.78 -19.92
CA LEU A 176 -0.29 -5.84 -20.36
C LEU A 176 -1.10 -6.92 -19.64
N GLU A 177 -0.55 -8.10 -19.39
CA GLU A 177 -1.28 -9.19 -18.71
C GLU A 177 -1.67 -8.83 -17.28
N ARG A 178 -0.88 -7.98 -16.61
CA ARG A 178 -1.07 -7.59 -15.20
C ARG A 178 -1.82 -6.27 -15.01
N LEU A 179 -2.24 -5.61 -16.08
CA LEU A 179 -3.02 -4.38 -16.04
C LEU A 179 -4.53 -4.65 -15.82
N PRO A 180 -5.27 -3.68 -15.24
CA PRO A 180 -6.72 -3.76 -15.18
C PRO A 180 -7.35 -3.92 -16.56
N ARG A 181 -8.46 -4.68 -16.63
CA ARG A 181 -9.14 -5.00 -17.91
C ARG A 181 -9.56 -3.77 -18.71
N THR A 182 -9.83 -2.66 -18.01
CA THR A 182 -10.18 -1.36 -18.60
C THR A 182 -9.02 -0.79 -19.41
N ALA A 183 -7.80 -0.82 -18.87
CA ALA A 183 -6.60 -0.37 -19.55
C ALA A 183 -6.19 -1.34 -20.67
N THR A 184 -6.21 -2.65 -20.44
CA THR A 184 -5.75 -3.64 -21.43
C THR A 184 -6.61 -3.65 -22.70
N ALA A 185 -7.93 -3.48 -22.59
CA ALA A 185 -8.82 -3.45 -23.75
C ALA A 185 -8.47 -2.32 -24.73
N VAL A 186 -8.12 -1.15 -24.20
CA VAL A 186 -7.74 0.02 -25.01
C VAL A 186 -6.30 -0.11 -25.51
N LEU A 187 -5.38 -0.58 -24.67
CA LEU A 187 -3.97 -0.68 -25.02
C LEU A 187 -3.67 -1.83 -25.99
N SER A 188 -4.53 -2.86 -26.05
CA SER A 188 -4.39 -4.00 -26.98
C SER A 188 -4.46 -3.57 -28.45
N SER A 189 -5.10 -2.45 -28.77
CA SER A 189 -5.11 -1.90 -30.15
C SER A 189 -3.88 -1.05 -30.48
N HIS A 190 -3.00 -0.78 -29.51
CA HIS A 190 -1.87 0.15 -29.62
C HIS A 190 -0.50 -0.55 -29.55
N THR A 191 -0.35 -1.73 -30.16
CA THR A 191 0.86 -2.58 -30.05
C THR A 191 2.15 -1.97 -30.65
N GLY A 192 2.03 -0.94 -31.49
CA GLY A 192 3.18 -0.28 -32.13
C GLY A 192 3.89 0.78 -31.28
N LEU A 193 3.33 1.17 -30.13
CA LEU A 193 3.91 2.21 -29.27
C LEU A 193 5.00 1.65 -28.35
N ASP A 194 5.90 2.53 -27.91
CA ASP A 194 6.89 2.17 -26.90
C ASP A 194 6.23 1.97 -25.53
N LEU A 195 6.90 1.22 -24.65
CA LEU A 195 6.32 0.89 -23.35
C LEU A 195 6.07 2.14 -22.50
N ASN A 196 6.88 3.20 -22.67
CA ASN A 196 6.71 4.43 -21.90
C ASN A 196 5.47 5.21 -22.36
N ALA A 197 5.21 5.35 -23.68
CA ALA A 197 3.98 5.99 -24.14
C ALA A 197 2.74 5.17 -23.81
N LEU A 198 2.82 3.83 -23.93
CA LEU A 198 1.73 2.95 -23.49
C LEU A 198 1.41 3.15 -22.01
N ALA A 199 2.43 3.27 -21.18
CA ALA A 199 2.23 3.49 -19.75
C ALA A 199 1.64 4.86 -19.43
N ALA A 200 1.99 5.91 -20.18
CA ALA A 200 1.36 7.22 -20.03
C ALA A 200 -0.13 7.20 -20.41
N ILE A 201 -0.49 6.47 -21.47
CA ILE A 201 -1.89 6.29 -21.86
C ILE A 201 -2.63 5.45 -20.80
N ALA A 202 -2.00 4.39 -20.29
CA ALA A 202 -2.56 3.56 -19.24
C ALA A 202 -2.84 4.33 -17.95
N ASP A 203 -1.92 5.20 -17.52
CA ASP A 203 -2.13 6.08 -16.37
C ASP A 203 -3.39 6.94 -16.55
N SER A 204 -3.58 7.52 -17.74
CA SER A 204 -4.78 8.32 -18.04
C SER A 204 -6.07 7.49 -18.03
N ILE A 205 -6.03 6.25 -18.53
CA ILE A 205 -7.20 5.35 -18.53
C ILE A 205 -7.58 4.95 -17.10
N VAL A 206 -6.58 4.59 -16.26
CA VAL A 206 -6.82 4.22 -14.87
C VAL A 206 -7.30 5.41 -14.05
N GLU A 207 -6.83 6.63 -14.33
CA GLU A 207 -7.34 7.86 -13.71
C GLU A 207 -8.78 8.19 -14.13
N CYS A 208 -9.15 7.91 -15.39
CA CYS A 208 -10.52 8.14 -15.90
C CYS A 208 -11.52 7.06 -15.48
N ALA A 209 -11.04 5.86 -15.16
CA ALA A 209 -11.84 4.72 -14.75
C ALA A 209 -11.14 4.00 -13.59
N PRO A 210 -11.14 4.58 -12.37
CA PRO A 210 -10.75 3.84 -11.19
C PRO A 210 -11.64 2.59 -11.07
N ASP A 211 -11.18 1.55 -10.37
CA ASP A 211 -11.84 0.25 -10.15
C ASP A 211 -13.23 0.32 -9.45
N THR A 212 -13.96 1.42 -9.58
CA THR A 212 -15.41 1.33 -9.68
C THR A 212 -15.76 0.40 -10.83
N PRO A 213 -16.43 -0.75 -10.59
CA PRO A 213 -17.04 -1.47 -11.69
C PRO A 213 -17.89 -0.45 -12.42
N LEU A 214 -17.67 -0.31 -13.72
CA LEU A 214 -18.62 0.28 -14.63
C LEU A 214 -19.92 -0.50 -14.40
N ALA A 215 -20.72 -0.05 -13.43
CA ALA A 215 -22.14 -0.20 -13.48
C ALA A 215 -22.47 0.39 -14.83
N ILE A 216 -22.64 -0.49 -15.81
CA ILE A 216 -23.21 -0.17 -17.11
C ILE A 216 -24.35 0.75 -16.74
N ARG A 217 -24.21 2.03 -17.08
CA ARG A 217 -25.26 3.02 -16.92
C ARG A 217 -26.26 2.68 -18.01
N ALA A 218 -26.88 1.50 -17.87
CA ALA A 218 -28.07 1.12 -18.56
C ALA A 218 -29.04 2.23 -18.21
N VAL A 219 -29.44 2.99 -19.22
CA VAL A 219 -30.61 3.86 -19.15
C VAL A 219 -31.76 2.91 -18.83
N ARG A 220 -31.99 2.67 -17.53
CA ARG A 220 -33.05 1.78 -17.04
C ARG A 220 -34.35 2.58 -17.08
N ASN A 221 -34.78 2.96 -18.29
CA ASN A 221 -36.18 3.22 -18.56
C ASN A 221 -36.89 1.87 -18.67
N ARG A 222 -37.04 1.21 -17.52
CA ARG A 222 -38.11 0.24 -17.28
C ARG A 222 -38.16 -0.03 -15.78
N GLU A 223 -39.19 0.52 -15.15
CA GLU A 223 -39.62 0.14 -13.81
C GLU A 223 -39.91 -1.36 -13.81
N GLU A 224 -38.95 -2.16 -13.34
CA GLU A 224 -39.26 -3.49 -12.86
C GLU A 224 -39.88 -3.34 -11.47
N PRO A 225 -41.06 -3.93 -11.21
CA PRO A 225 -41.63 -3.90 -9.88
C PRO A 225 -40.68 -4.66 -8.95
N ASP A 226 -40.12 -3.95 -7.98
CA ASP A 226 -39.30 -4.53 -6.92
C ASP A 226 -40.14 -5.58 -6.16
N VAL A 227 -39.94 -6.83 -6.56
CA VAL A 227 -40.66 -8.01 -6.04
C VAL A 227 -40.48 -8.09 -4.53
N THR A 228 -39.37 -7.58 -4.00
CA THR A 228 -39.06 -7.51 -2.57
C THR A 228 -39.97 -6.52 -1.84
N ARG A 229 -40.21 -5.33 -2.41
CA ARG A 229 -41.19 -4.37 -1.88
C ARG A 229 -42.62 -4.89 -2.01
N LEU A 230 -42.95 -5.55 -3.11
CA LEU A 230 -44.28 -6.15 -3.28
C LEU A 230 -44.52 -7.27 -2.26
N VAL A 231 -43.54 -8.13 -2.04
CA VAL A 231 -43.59 -9.19 -1.03
C VAL A 231 -43.65 -8.61 0.38
N PHE A 232 -42.89 -7.55 0.67
CA PHE A 232 -42.94 -6.89 1.97
C PHE A 232 -44.30 -6.23 2.24
N ASN A 233 -44.85 -5.52 1.26
CA ASN A 233 -46.16 -4.87 1.37
C ASN A 233 -47.29 -5.91 1.51
N THR A 234 -47.25 -6.99 0.72
CA THR A 234 -48.24 -8.08 0.81
C THR A 234 -48.14 -8.82 2.14
N LEU A 235 -46.94 -9.05 2.68
CA LEU A 235 -46.75 -9.60 4.03
C LEU A 235 -47.32 -8.70 5.12
N GLN A 236 -47.15 -7.38 4.98
CA GLN A 236 -47.68 -6.42 5.93
C GLN A 236 -49.22 -6.35 5.86
N GLU A 237 -49.79 -6.43 4.66
CA GLU A 237 -51.24 -6.44 4.44
C GLU A 237 -51.88 -7.74 4.93
N LEU A 238 -51.25 -8.90 4.68
CA LEU A 238 -51.66 -10.18 5.26
C LEU A 238 -51.61 -10.16 6.79
N LYS A 239 -50.60 -9.52 7.39
CA LYS A 239 -50.52 -9.35 8.85
C LYS A 239 -51.69 -8.52 9.39
N GLN A 240 -52.11 -7.48 8.67
CA GLN A 240 -53.26 -6.66 9.04
C GLN A 240 -54.59 -7.41 8.85
N GLN A 241 -54.74 -8.22 7.80
CA GLN A 241 -55.91 -9.07 7.58
C GLN A 241 -56.04 -10.18 8.63
N ILE A 242 -54.93 -10.77 9.08
CA ILE A 242 -54.94 -11.76 10.17
C ILE A 242 -55.33 -11.08 11.50
N ALA A 243 -54.89 -9.84 11.73
CA ALA A 243 -55.25 -9.08 12.91
C ALA A 243 -56.75 -8.74 12.94
N SER A 244 -57.35 -8.37 11.80
CA SER A 244 -58.79 -8.08 11.71
C SER A 244 -59.66 -9.35 11.81
N LEU A 245 -59.23 -10.47 11.23
CA LEU A 245 -59.90 -11.77 11.40
C LEU A 245 -59.89 -12.27 12.85
N ARG A 246 -58.86 -11.93 13.62
CA ARG A 246 -58.77 -12.25 15.05
C ARG A 246 -59.76 -11.45 15.91
N ILE A 247 -60.23 -10.30 15.43
CA ILE A 247 -61.24 -9.47 16.11
C ILE A 247 -62.67 -9.94 15.76
N VAL A 248 -62.86 -10.60 14.61
CA VAL A 248 -64.19 -11.01 14.09
C VAL A 248 -64.66 -12.40 14.57
N THR A 249 -63.91 -13.05 15.48
CA THR A 249 -64.36 -14.29 16.14
C THR A 249 -64.77 -14.06 17.60
N PRO A 250 -65.93 -13.43 17.89
CA PRO A 250 -66.51 -13.53 19.21
C PRO A 250 -67.02 -14.97 19.39
N ARG A 251 -66.36 -15.77 20.23
CA ARG A 251 -66.97 -17.00 20.74
C ARG A 251 -68.21 -16.61 21.58
N PRO A 252 -69.40 -17.18 21.30
CA PRO A 252 -70.61 -16.85 22.04
C PRO A 252 -70.70 -17.71 23.30
N ASN A 253 -70.16 -17.24 24.41
CA ASN A 253 -70.72 -17.51 25.74
C ASN A 253 -69.90 -16.77 26.79
N GLU A 254 -70.44 -15.69 27.32
CA GLU A 254 -70.35 -15.34 28.74
C GLU A 254 -71.27 -14.13 28.98
N ARG A 255 -72.48 -14.40 29.47
CA ARG A 255 -73.34 -13.38 30.09
C ARG A 255 -72.86 -13.11 31.52
N PRO A 256 -73.06 -11.89 32.03
CA PRO A 256 -72.25 -11.31 33.09
C PRO A 256 -72.90 -11.49 34.46
N SER A 257 -72.09 -11.73 35.51
CA SER A 257 -72.59 -11.66 36.89
C SER A 257 -71.79 -10.67 37.71
N ARG A 258 -72.49 -9.59 38.05
CA ARG A 258 -72.10 -8.54 38.99
C ARG A 258 -71.91 -9.10 40.40
N ALA A 259 -70.81 -8.66 41.02
CA ALA A 259 -70.62 -8.33 42.44
C ALA A 259 -71.01 -9.35 43.53
N ARG A 260 -70.04 -9.73 44.37
CA ARG A 260 -69.93 -9.33 45.79
C ARG A 260 -68.80 -10.07 46.52
N SER A 261 -68.15 -9.32 47.42
CA SER A 261 -67.49 -9.77 48.67
C SER A 261 -66.25 -10.68 48.52
N GLN A 262 -65.03 -10.20 48.80
CA GLN A 262 -64.45 -9.91 50.13
C GLN A 262 -63.68 -11.12 50.68
N ASP A 263 -62.49 -10.82 51.21
CA ASP A 263 -61.58 -11.68 51.97
C ASP A 263 -60.89 -12.82 51.20
N ARG A 264 -59.68 -13.27 51.53
CA ARG A 264 -58.47 -12.78 52.20
C ARG A 264 -57.55 -14.02 52.16
N PHE A 265 -56.25 -13.80 52.02
CA PHE A 265 -55.18 -14.76 52.32
C PHE A 265 -54.91 -15.98 51.40
N ARG A 266 -53.58 -16.11 51.20
CA ARG A 266 -52.75 -17.33 51.28
C ARG A 266 -52.55 -18.18 50.03
N ASP A 267 -51.31 -18.03 49.55
CA ASP A 267 -50.31 -19.10 49.46
C ASP A 267 -50.53 -20.25 48.48
N ASN A 268 -49.58 -20.30 47.53
CA ASN A 268 -48.63 -21.40 47.39
C ASN A 268 -48.96 -22.54 46.40
N ARG A 269 -47.92 -22.82 45.60
CA ARG A 269 -47.54 -24.11 45.01
C ARG A 269 -48.41 -24.74 43.90
N ASN A 270 -47.78 -24.73 42.72
CA ASN A 270 -47.30 -25.93 42.03
C ASN A 270 -48.31 -26.84 41.30
N SER A 271 -47.81 -27.43 40.22
CA SER A 271 -48.40 -28.49 39.36
C SER A 271 -49.21 -27.93 38.17
N GLN A 272 -48.65 -27.82 36.96
CA GLN A 272 -48.19 -28.86 36.02
C GLN A 272 -49.34 -29.57 35.27
N SER A 273 -49.21 -29.54 33.94
CA SER A 273 -49.86 -30.42 32.94
C SER A 273 -51.28 -29.99 32.53
N ARG A 274 -51.75 -30.00 31.28
CA ARG A 274 -51.36 -30.59 29.98
C ARG A 274 -52.14 -29.83 28.89
N VAL A 275 -51.58 -29.64 27.70
CA VAL A 275 -52.33 -29.95 26.47
C VAL A 275 -51.39 -30.66 25.49
N ARG A 276 -51.78 -31.90 25.19
CA ARG A 276 -51.36 -32.69 24.04
C ARG A 276 -52.05 -32.12 22.80
N GLU A 277 -51.34 -31.99 21.70
CA GLU A 277 -51.92 -32.44 20.43
C GLU A 277 -50.86 -33.10 19.55
N ASN A 278 -51.33 -34.11 18.85
CA ASN A 278 -50.64 -35.32 18.47
C ASN A 278 -50.49 -35.37 16.95
N SER A 279 -49.28 -35.66 16.49
CA SER A 279 -48.91 -36.45 15.31
C SER A 279 -49.37 -35.98 13.92
N ARG A 280 -48.41 -35.73 13.03
CA ARG A 280 -47.78 -36.75 12.15
C ARG A 280 -46.65 -36.15 11.30
N THR A 281 -45.42 -36.61 11.61
CA THR A 281 -44.20 -36.79 10.76
C THR A 281 -43.72 -35.66 9.83
N PRO A 282 -42.42 -35.28 9.88
CA PRO A 282 -41.39 -36.10 9.22
C PRO A 282 -40.02 -36.23 9.96
N ALA A 283 -39.25 -37.22 9.50
CA ALA A 283 -37.80 -37.43 9.59
C ALA A 283 -37.02 -36.72 10.72
N ARG A 284 -36.50 -37.51 11.68
CA ARG A 284 -35.56 -36.99 12.69
C ARG A 284 -34.12 -37.12 12.21
N PRO A 285 -33.30 -36.06 12.37
CA PRO A 285 -31.90 -36.07 11.97
C PRO A 285 -31.11 -37.03 12.85
N VAL A 286 -30.25 -37.83 12.21
CA VAL A 286 -29.15 -38.55 12.86
C VAL A 286 -28.32 -37.50 13.59
N ARG A 287 -28.29 -37.57 14.93
CA ARG A 287 -27.47 -36.67 15.75
C ARG A 287 -26.05 -37.23 15.79
N GLU A 288 -25.06 -36.34 15.71
CA GLU A 288 -23.62 -36.58 15.50
C GLU A 288 -22.95 -37.68 16.34
N ASN A 289 -23.58 -38.17 17.42
CA ASN A 289 -22.99 -39.16 18.31
C ASN A 289 -23.57 -40.58 18.16
N GLY A 290 -24.50 -40.81 17.22
CA GLY A 290 -25.08 -42.15 16.97
C GLY A 290 -25.92 -42.72 18.12
N LEU A 291 -26.16 -41.94 19.18
CA LEU A 291 -26.93 -42.32 20.37
C LEU A 291 -28.41 -41.96 20.21
N CYS A 292 -29.31 -42.87 20.59
CA CYS A 292 -30.73 -42.57 20.65
C CYS A 292 -31.04 -41.53 21.73
N TRP A 293 -32.22 -40.91 21.63
CA TRP A 293 -32.65 -39.87 22.56
C TRP A 293 -32.58 -40.29 24.03
N TYR A 294 -32.89 -41.56 24.34
CA TYR A 294 -32.85 -42.09 25.70
C TYR A 294 -31.41 -42.17 26.24
N HIS A 295 -30.46 -42.71 25.45
CA HIS A 295 -29.06 -42.78 25.87
C HIS A 295 -28.37 -41.41 25.88
N ASN A 296 -28.76 -40.47 25.01
CA ASN A 296 -28.22 -39.11 25.07
C ASN A 296 -28.69 -38.35 26.32
N ARG A 297 -29.89 -38.65 26.83
CA ARG A 297 -30.46 -37.96 27.99
C ARG A 297 -30.13 -38.62 29.33
N TYR A 298 -30.07 -39.95 29.37
CA TYR A 298 -29.95 -40.71 30.60
C TYR A 298 -28.69 -41.59 30.68
N GLY A 299 -27.89 -41.64 29.60
CA GLY A 299 -26.65 -42.41 29.54
C GLY A 299 -26.86 -43.89 29.90
N PRO A 300 -25.94 -44.52 30.66
CA PRO A 300 -26.02 -45.95 31.04
C PRO A 300 -27.22 -46.32 31.93
N LYS A 301 -27.97 -45.34 32.45
CA LYS A 301 -29.18 -45.57 33.25
C LYS A 301 -30.47 -45.57 32.43
N ALA A 302 -30.38 -45.49 31.10
CA ALA A 302 -31.54 -45.56 30.23
C ALA A 302 -32.17 -46.96 30.28
N THR A 303 -33.48 -47.02 30.53
CA THR A 303 -34.23 -48.29 30.60
C THR A 303 -34.83 -48.70 29.25
N LYS A 304 -34.66 -47.88 28.21
CA LYS A 304 -35.18 -48.12 26.86
C LYS A 304 -34.16 -47.65 25.82
N CYS A 305 -33.92 -48.50 24.83
CA CYS A 305 -33.11 -48.19 23.66
C CYS A 305 -34.00 -48.22 22.40
N THR A 306 -33.76 -47.32 21.45
CA THR A 306 -34.39 -47.35 20.12
C THR A 306 -33.31 -47.41 19.06
N GLU A 307 -33.37 -48.42 18.20
CA GLU A 307 -32.42 -48.59 17.11
C GLU A 307 -32.64 -47.59 15.97
N PRO A 308 -31.59 -47.17 15.25
CA PRO A 308 -30.18 -47.53 15.46
C PRO A 308 -29.51 -46.68 16.57
N CYS A 309 -28.84 -47.32 17.53
CA CYS A 309 -28.15 -46.67 18.65
C CYS A 309 -26.80 -47.35 18.94
N SER A 310 -25.71 -46.60 18.97
CA SER A 310 -24.33 -47.09 19.16
C SER A 310 -23.90 -47.27 20.63
N PHE A 311 -24.85 -47.42 21.57
CA PHE A 311 -24.55 -47.48 23.00
C PHE A 311 -24.29 -48.92 23.45
N HIS A 312 -23.05 -49.23 23.86
CA HIS A 312 -22.66 -50.52 24.42
C HIS A 312 -22.22 -50.36 25.88
N LEU A 313 -22.90 -51.04 26.81
CA LEU A 313 -22.46 -51.17 28.21
C LEU A 313 -21.24 -52.11 28.24
N GLY A 314 -20.05 -51.56 28.45
CA GLY A 314 -18.82 -52.34 28.64
C GLY A 314 -18.89 -53.20 29.91
N ASN A 315 -18.56 -54.48 29.77
CA ASN A 315 -18.51 -55.51 30.81
C ASN A 315 -17.76 -55.09 32.08
N ALA A 316 -18.39 -55.32 33.25
CA ALA A 316 -17.70 -55.59 34.51
C ALA A 316 -18.60 -56.39 35.50
N THR A 317 -18.39 -57.71 35.49
CA THR A 317 -18.23 -58.61 36.67
C THR A 317 -19.23 -58.58 37.84
N GLY A 318 -20.02 -59.67 37.96
CA GLY A 318 -19.79 -60.71 38.98
C GLY A 318 -20.48 -60.61 40.37
N ASN A 319 -21.12 -61.72 40.76
CA ASN A 319 -21.48 -62.19 42.13
C ASN A 319 -22.52 -61.35 42.91
N GLN A 320 -23.58 -61.89 43.53
CA GLN A 320 -23.98 -63.23 44.00
C GLN A 320 -25.48 -63.42 43.74
#